data_AF-A0A842VA21-F1
#
_entry.id   AF-A0A842VA21-F1
#
_cell.length_a   1.000
_cell.length_b   1.000
_cell.length_c   1.000
_cell.angle_alpha   90.00
_cell.angle_beta   90.00
_cell.angle_gamma   90.00
#
_symmetry.space_group_name_H-M   'P 1'
#
loop_
_entity.id
_entity.type
_entity.pdbx_description
1 polymer ?
#
loop_
_entity_poly.entity_id
_entity_poly.type
_entity_poly.pdbx_seq_one_letter_code
_entity_poly.pdbx_strand_id
1 'polypeptide(L)'
;MEKFVDSITRKSLQAIDLLSIHHKVRTSLGIVVGVLLHTVHQICTPLIQKIEKFDFTIVTFWQFITFGIFVLHIPTIFQAFSKQPIFDENIEKLFAAARKANKEGNLTLEQKRMIYLNICNKVLEKVVLNEKTKKEMQEIEDRLRA
;
A
#
# COMPACT_ATOMS: atom_id res chain seq x y z
N MET A 1 -11.36 17.72 -26.16
CA MET A 1 -10.55 18.20 -25.03
C MET A 1 -11.12 17.72 -23.70
N GLU A 2 -12.45 17.80 -23.50
CA GLU A 2 -13.16 17.26 -22.31
C GLU A 2 -12.82 15.80 -21.99
N LYS A 3 -12.92 14.89 -22.96
CA LYS A 3 -12.62 13.46 -22.74
C LYS A 3 -11.19 13.17 -22.25
N PHE A 4 -10.24 14.05 -22.55
CA PHE A 4 -8.85 13.90 -22.09
C PHE A 4 -8.68 14.34 -20.64
N VAL A 5 -9.29 15.47 -20.29
CA VAL A 5 -9.32 15.99 -18.91
C VAL A 5 -10.02 14.99 -17.99
N ASP A 6 -11.15 14.43 -18.40
CA ASP A 6 -11.88 13.43 -17.62
C ASP A 6 -11.05 12.16 -17.35
N SER A 7 -10.26 11.73 -18.33
CA SER A 7 -9.39 10.57 -18.20
C SER A 7 -8.24 10.81 -17.21
N ILE A 8 -7.63 11.99 -17.26
CA ILE A 8 -6.57 12.37 -16.30
C ILE A 8 -7.15 12.50 -14.91
N THR A 9 -8.25 13.24 -14.75
CA THR A 9 -8.92 13.44 -13.46
C THR A 9 -9.29 12.10 -12.82
N ARG A 10 -9.85 11.17 -13.61
CA ARG A 10 -10.18 9.83 -13.11
C ARG A 10 -8.94 9.05 -12.65
N LYS A 11 -7.85 9.09 -13.40
CA LYS A 11 -6.59 8.42 -13.03
C LYS A 11 -5.95 9.06 -11.78
N SER A 12 -6.01 10.38 -11.66
CA SER A 12 -5.52 11.11 -10.50
C SER A 12 -6.33 10.78 -9.25
N LEU A 13 -7.66 10.75 -9.34
CA LEU A 13 -8.52 10.33 -8.23
C LEU A 13 -8.23 8.90 -7.80
N GLN A 14 -8.08 7.98 -8.75
CA GLN A 14 -7.70 6.60 -8.46
C GLN A 14 -6.34 6.51 -7.76
N ALA A 15 -5.36 7.32 -8.17
CA ALA A 15 -4.06 7.36 -7.52
C ALA A 15 -4.15 7.93 -6.09
N ILE A 16 -4.93 8.99 -5.89
CA ILE A 16 -5.16 9.59 -4.57
C ILE A 16 -5.87 8.60 -3.65
N ASP A 17 -6.89 7.90 -4.14
CA ASP A 17 -7.60 6.87 -3.38
C ASP A 17 -6.69 5.70 -3.03
N LEU A 18 -5.85 5.24 -3.96
CA LEU A 18 -4.90 4.17 -3.69
C LEU A 18 -3.90 4.57 -2.59
N LEU A 19 -3.32 5.77 -2.70
CA LEU A 19 -2.36 6.30 -1.73
C LEU A 19 -3.01 6.60 -0.38
N SER A 20 -4.21 7.17 -0.37
CA SER A 20 -4.85 7.72 0.84
C SER A 20 -5.83 6.79 1.51
N ILE A 21 -6.38 5.79 0.81
CA ILE A 21 -7.38 4.86 1.37
C ILE A 21 -6.77 3.48 1.53
N HIS A 22 -6.11 2.95 0.50
CA HIS A 22 -5.61 1.58 0.50
C HIS A 22 -4.30 1.42 1.27
N HIS A 23 -3.42 2.44 1.24
CA HIS A 23 -2.09 2.39 1.85
C HIS A 23 -1.80 3.54 2.83
N LYS A 24 -2.81 3.92 3.64
CA LYS A 24 -2.75 5.02 4.65
C LYS A 24 -1.46 5.06 5.47
N VAL A 25 -1.06 3.91 6.03
CA VAL A 25 0.12 3.81 6.90
C VAL A 25 1.41 4.03 6.12
N ARG A 26 1.50 3.48 4.90
CA ARG A 26 2.69 3.61 4.04
C ARG A 26 2.84 5.03 3.51
N THR A 27 1.74 5.69 3.14
CA THR A 27 1.74 7.09 2.69
C THR A 27 2.09 8.06 3.81
N SER A 28 1.50 7.89 5.00
CA SER A 28 1.86 8.72 6.16
C SER A 28 3.32 8.53 6.58
N LEU A 29 3.83 7.29 6.58
CA LEU A 29 5.25 7.02 6.79
C LEU A 29 6.12 7.66 5.70
N GLY A 30 5.65 7.69 4.46
CA GLY A 30 6.37 8.30 3.33
C GLY A 30 6.50 9.80 3.47
N ILE A 31 5.45 10.48 3.96
CA ILE A 31 5.49 11.90 4.31
C ILE A 31 6.51 12.14 5.43
N VAL A 32 6.47 11.33 6.49
CA VAL A 32 7.42 11.44 7.61
C VAL A 32 8.86 11.27 7.14
N VAL A 33 9.13 10.26 6.31
CA VAL A 33 10.45 10.02 5.71
C VAL A 33 10.87 11.23 4.86
N GLY A 34 9.97 11.79 4.05
CA GLY A 34 10.25 12.98 3.25
C GLY A 34 10.61 14.19 4.10
N VAL A 35 9.89 14.43 5.20
CA VAL A 35 10.20 15.52 6.15
C VAL A 35 11.56 15.29 6.83
N LEU A 36 11.86 14.06 7.24
CA LEU A 36 13.16 13.71 7.82
C LEU A 36 14.30 13.95 6.81
N LEU A 37 14.13 13.52 5.56
CA LEU A 37 15.11 13.75 4.50
C LEU A 37 15.32 15.24 4.22
N HIS A 38 14.25 16.03 4.19
CA HIS A 38 14.37 17.48 4.06
C HIS A 38 15.13 18.10 5.24
N THR A 39 14.87 17.64 6.46
CA THR A 39 15.56 18.12 7.67
C THR A 39 17.05 17.82 7.62
N VAL A 40 17.42 16.58 7.25
CA VAL A 40 18.81 16.17 7.04
C VAL A 40 19.45 17.00 5.94
N HIS A 41 18.74 17.23 4.83
CA HIS A 41 19.23 18.06 3.74
C HIS A 41 19.56 19.48 4.23
N GLN A 42 18.66 20.16 4.94
CA GLN A 42 18.88 21.52 5.47
C GLN A 42 20.08 21.61 6.42
N ILE A 43 20.28 20.60 7.27
CA ILE A 43 21.43 20.55 8.17
C ILE A 43 22.74 20.35 7.39
N CYS A 44 22.70 19.56 6.32
CA CYS A 44 23.86 19.27 5.47
C CYS A 44 24.14 20.36 4.43
N THR A 45 23.16 21.15 4.01
CA THR A 45 23.30 22.25 3.03
C THR A 45 24.49 23.17 3.33
N PRO A 46 24.68 23.72 4.55
CA PRO A 46 25.83 24.58 4.84
C PRO A 46 27.18 23.87 4.78
N LEU A 47 27.23 22.55 4.92
CA LEU A 47 28.45 21.75 4.78
C LEU A 47 28.77 21.49 3.30
N ILE A 48 27.73 21.25 2.49
CA ILE A 48 27.85 20.87 1.08
C ILE A 48 28.10 22.08 0.18
N GLN A 49 27.53 23.26 0.50
CA GLN A 49 27.74 24.50 -0.26
C GLN A 49 29.20 24.98 -0.27
N LYS A 50 30.06 24.45 0.61
CA LYS A 50 31.51 24.69 0.56
C LYS A 50 32.20 24.00 -0.62
N ILE A 51 31.53 23.04 -1.25
CA ILE A 51 32.01 22.31 -2.41
C ILE A 51 31.23 22.88 -3.60
N GLU A 52 31.73 23.96 -4.22
CA GLU A 52 31.11 24.84 -5.24
C GLU A 52 30.52 24.15 -6.51
N LYS A 53 30.42 22.83 -6.57
CA LYS A 53 30.04 22.09 -7.79
C LYS A 53 28.56 21.73 -7.91
N PHE A 54 27.75 21.92 -6.88
CA PHE A 54 26.33 21.55 -6.93
C PHE A 54 25.42 22.58 -6.27
N ASP A 55 24.48 23.11 -7.04
CA ASP A 55 23.40 23.97 -6.55
C ASP A 55 22.21 23.12 -6.08
N PHE A 56 22.18 22.85 -4.78
CA PHE A 56 21.10 22.10 -4.13
C PHE A 56 19.86 22.96 -3.81
N THR A 57 19.88 24.26 -4.14
CA THR A 57 18.81 25.21 -3.80
C THR A 57 17.55 25.01 -4.66
N ILE A 58 17.66 24.24 -5.75
CA ILE A 58 16.57 23.95 -6.69
C ILE A 58 15.57 22.96 -6.08
N VAL A 59 15.98 22.16 -5.08
CA VAL A 59 15.13 21.11 -4.52
C VAL A 59 14.17 21.68 -3.47
N THR A 60 12.87 21.62 -3.78
CA THR A 60 11.80 22.13 -2.91
C THR A 60 11.33 21.09 -1.90
N PHE A 61 10.80 21.56 -0.77
CA PHE A 61 10.22 20.70 0.29
C PHE A 61 9.24 19.64 -0.25
N TRP A 62 8.39 20.01 -1.20
CA TRP A 62 7.41 19.10 -1.82
C TRP A 62 8.04 17.93 -2.57
N GLN A 63 9.24 18.12 -3.13
CA GLN A 63 9.95 17.05 -3.82
C GLN A 63 10.46 16.00 -2.83
N PHE A 64 10.90 16.40 -1.63
CA PHE A 64 11.29 15.47 -0.58
C PHE A 64 10.10 14.63 -0.08
N ILE A 65 8.93 15.25 0.09
CA ILE A 65 7.70 14.52 0.46
C ILE A 65 7.32 13.54 -0.64
N THR A 66 7.24 14.00 -1.89
CA THR A 66 6.89 13.15 -3.04
C THR A 66 7.86 11.98 -3.16
N PHE A 67 9.16 12.24 -2.98
CA PHE A 67 10.19 11.21 -2.99
C PHE A 67 10.03 10.20 -1.84
N GLY A 68 9.78 10.67 -0.61
CA GLY A 68 9.55 9.80 0.54
C GLY A 68 8.34 8.86 0.34
N ILE A 69 7.24 9.39 -0.20
CA ILE A 69 6.06 8.58 -0.56
C ILE A 69 6.41 7.57 -1.64
N PHE A 70 7.11 8.01 -2.69
CA PHE A 70 7.49 7.15 -3.81
C PHE A 70 8.38 5.98 -3.37
N VAL A 71 9.44 6.27 -2.61
CA VAL A 71 10.39 5.26 -2.12
C VAL A 71 9.69 4.17 -1.31
N LEU A 72 8.77 4.54 -0.42
CA LEU A 72 8.04 3.54 0.36
C LEU A 72 7.02 2.75 -0.46
N HIS A 73 6.58 3.27 -1.60
CA HIS A 73 5.68 2.56 -2.52
C HIS A 73 6.42 1.72 -3.56
N ILE A 74 7.75 1.79 -3.67
CA ILE A 74 8.56 0.95 -4.56
C ILE A 74 8.17 -0.54 -4.50
N PRO A 75 8.01 -1.18 -3.32
CA PRO A 75 7.60 -2.58 -3.25
C PRO A 75 6.23 -2.85 -3.90
N THR A 76 5.28 -1.92 -3.74
CA THR A 76 3.96 -1.98 -4.37
C THR A 76 4.05 -1.90 -5.90
N ILE A 77 4.94 -1.05 -6.40
CA ILE A 77 5.19 -0.89 -7.83
C ILE A 77 5.79 -2.19 -8.38
N PHE A 78 6.81 -2.73 -7.70
CA PHE A 78 7.38 -4.04 -8.07
C PHE A 78 6.34 -5.16 -8.04
N GLN A 79 5.47 -5.21 -7.03
CA GLN A 79 4.39 -6.20 -6.95
C GLN A 79 3.38 -6.06 -8.10
N ALA A 80 3.01 -4.82 -8.47
CA ALA A 80 2.13 -4.55 -9.61
C ALA A 80 2.75 -5.02 -10.93
N PHE A 81 4.06 -4.85 -11.13
CA PHE A 81 4.77 -5.34 -12.31
C PHE A 81 5.01 -6.86 -12.28
N SER A 82 5.14 -7.47 -11.10
CA SER A 82 5.40 -8.91 -10.95
C SER A 82 4.17 -9.80 -11.14
N LYS A 83 2.98 -9.26 -11.47
CA LYS A 83 1.72 -10.01 -11.65
C LYS A 83 1.41 -10.98 -10.49
N GLN A 84 1.92 -10.71 -9.29
CA GLN A 84 1.50 -11.49 -8.12
C GLN A 84 0.10 -11.02 -7.73
N PRO A 85 -0.87 -11.94 -7.55
CA PRO A 85 -2.21 -11.56 -7.13
C PRO A 85 -2.12 -10.77 -5.83
N ILE A 86 -2.68 -9.56 -5.83
CA ILE A 86 -2.79 -8.69 -4.67
C ILE A 86 -3.79 -9.37 -3.72
N PHE A 87 -3.29 -10.29 -2.90
CA PHE A 87 -4.03 -10.77 -1.76
C PHE A 87 -4.03 -9.67 -0.69
N ASP A 88 -5.11 -9.56 0.08
CA ASP A 88 -5.14 -8.76 1.29
C ASP A 88 -3.87 -9.07 2.11
N GLU A 89 -3.16 -8.04 2.57
CA GLU A 89 -1.87 -8.17 3.28
C GLU A 89 -1.98 -9.14 4.48
N ASN A 90 -3.17 -9.26 5.06
CA ASN A 90 -3.46 -10.22 6.14
C ASN A 90 -3.48 -11.67 5.64
N ILE A 91 -3.98 -11.92 4.44
CA ILE A 91 -4.00 -13.24 3.79
C ILE A 91 -2.58 -13.63 3.40
N GLU A 92 -1.80 -12.70 2.87
CA GLU A 92 -0.40 -12.94 2.53
C GLU A 92 0.43 -13.27 3.79
N LYS A 93 0.21 -12.55 4.89
CA LYS A 93 0.82 -12.85 6.21
C LYS A 93 0.43 -14.24 6.72
N LEU A 94 -0.81 -14.67 6.57
CA LEU A 94 -1.27 -16.02 6.96
C LEU A 94 -0.55 -17.11 6.16
N PHE A 95 -0.44 -16.95 4.84
CA PHE A 95 0.29 -17.90 4.01
C PHE A 95 1.80 -17.86 4.24
N ALA A 96 2.38 -16.69 4.53
CA ALA A 96 3.78 -16.55 4.90
C ALA A 96 4.09 -17.25 6.23
N ALA A 97 3.22 -17.11 7.23
CA ALA A 97 3.32 -17.81 8.51
C ALA A 97 3.24 -19.34 8.33
N ALA A 98 2.30 -19.82 7.49
CA ALA A 98 2.19 -21.24 7.15
C ALA A 98 3.45 -21.78 6.45
N ARG A 99 4.04 -21.01 5.52
CA ARG A 99 5.31 -21.36 4.87
C ARG A 99 6.48 -21.37 5.84
N LYS A 100 6.53 -20.44 6.79
CA LYS A 100 7.56 -20.38 7.84
C LYS A 100 7.48 -21.62 8.74
N ALA A 101 6.30 -21.96 9.24
CA ALA A 101 6.08 -23.16 10.06
C ALA A 101 6.41 -24.45 9.30
N ASN A 102 6.20 -24.49 7.98
CA ASN A 102 6.58 -25.61 7.12
C ASN A 102 8.11 -25.73 6.95
N LYS A 103 8.82 -24.60 6.79
CA LYS A 103 10.29 -24.57 6.68
C LYS A 103 11.00 -24.93 7.98
N GLU A 104 10.38 -24.66 9.12
CA GLU A 104 10.90 -25.03 10.45
C GLU A 104 10.78 -26.54 10.75
N GLY A 105 10.25 -27.35 9.81
CA GLY A 105 10.35 -28.82 9.83
C GLY A 105 9.41 -29.53 10.80
N ASN A 106 8.68 -28.80 11.64
CA ASN A 106 7.87 -29.35 12.73
C ASN A 106 6.46 -29.85 12.33
N LEU A 107 6.15 -29.92 11.03
CA LEU A 107 4.80 -30.25 10.56
C LEU A 107 4.80 -31.47 9.63
N THR A 108 3.91 -32.41 9.90
CA THR A 108 3.63 -33.55 9.00
C THR A 108 2.88 -33.07 7.74
N LEU A 109 2.85 -33.90 6.70
CA LEU A 109 2.17 -33.57 5.43
C LEU A 109 0.67 -33.25 5.65
N GLU A 110 0.01 -34.03 6.50
CA GLU A 110 -1.41 -33.83 6.84
C GLU A 110 -1.65 -32.53 7.60
N GLN A 111 -0.76 -32.18 8.55
CA GLN A 111 -0.86 -30.92 9.28
C GLN A 111 -0.71 -29.71 8.35
N LYS A 112 0.18 -29.80 7.36
CA LYS A 112 0.32 -28.75 6.32
C LYS A 112 -0.98 -28.61 5.56
N ARG A 113 -1.55 -29.72 5.08
CA ARG A 113 -2.81 -29.71 4.33
C ARG A 113 -3.95 -29.08 5.14
N MET A 114 -4.05 -29.42 6.42
CA MET A 114 -5.06 -28.85 7.33
C MET A 114 -4.88 -27.34 7.56
N ILE A 115 -3.65 -26.85 7.70
CA ILE A 115 -3.37 -25.41 7.85
C ILE A 115 -3.81 -24.65 6.60
N TYR A 116 -3.45 -25.15 5.41
CA TYR A 116 -3.85 -24.51 4.15
C TYR A 116 -5.37 -24.52 3.95
N LEU A 117 -6.04 -25.63 4.24
CA LEU A 117 -7.51 -25.71 4.18
C LEU A 117 -8.18 -24.74 5.17
N ASN A 118 -7.66 -24.64 6.39
CA ASN A 118 -8.18 -23.70 7.38
C ASN A 118 -8.01 -22.24 6.96
N ILE A 119 -6.89 -21.89 6.33
CA ILE A 119 -6.70 -20.54 5.76
C ILE A 119 -7.73 -20.29 4.67
N CYS A 120 -7.90 -21.21 3.72
CA CYS A 120 -8.90 -21.09 2.66
C CYS A 120 -10.32 -20.92 3.22
N ASN A 121 -10.72 -21.73 4.19
CA ASN A 121 -12.04 -21.65 4.81
C ASN A 121 -12.27 -20.30 5.51
N LYS A 122 -11.28 -19.80 6.28
CA LYS A 122 -11.36 -18.50 6.95
C LYS A 122 -11.42 -17.33 5.95
N VAL A 123 -10.73 -17.44 4.82
CA VAL A 123 -10.79 -16.44 3.76
C VAL A 123 -12.17 -16.46 3.08
N LEU A 124 -12.70 -17.64 2.77
CA LEU A 124 -14.04 -17.78 2.18
C LEU A 124 -15.13 -17.24 3.11
N GLU A 125 -15.07 -17.54 4.40
CA GLU A 125 -16.00 -17.03 5.40
C GLU A 125 -16.00 -15.50 5.45
N LYS A 126 -14.81 -14.88 5.45
CA LYS A 126 -14.68 -13.40 5.40
C LYS A 126 -15.27 -12.81 4.12
N VAL A 127 -15.05 -13.44 2.96
CA VAL A 127 -15.60 -12.95 1.68
C VAL A 127 -17.13 -13.03 1.68
N VAL A 128 -17.69 -14.15 2.14
CA VAL A 128 -19.14 -14.36 2.22
C VAL A 128 -19.79 -13.37 3.19
N LEU A 129 -19.19 -13.15 4.36
CA LEU A 129 -19.68 -12.17 5.33
C LEU A 129 -19.64 -10.75 4.75
N ASN A 130 -18.59 -10.36 4.03
CA ASN A 130 -18.46 -9.04 3.45
C ASN A 130 -19.52 -8.77 2.36
N GLU A 131 -19.80 -9.75 1.49
CA GLU A 131 -20.87 -9.67 0.48
C GLU A 131 -22.25 -9.53 1.11
N LYS A 132 -22.53 -10.26 2.20
CA LYS A 132 -23.80 -10.18 2.91
C LYS A 132 -23.98 -8.81 3.59
N THR A 133 -22.96 -8.33 4.31
CA THR A 133 -22.97 -7.00 4.95
C THR A 133 -23.14 -5.88 3.92
N LYS A 134 -22.53 -6.02 2.73
CA LYS A 134 -22.66 -5.04 1.65
C LYS A 134 -24.09 -4.98 1.09
N LYS A 135 -24.75 -6.14 0.95
CA LYS A 135 -26.17 -6.19 0.56
C LYS A 135 -27.09 -5.59 1.63
N GLU A 136 -26.85 -5.89 2.90
CA GLU A 136 -27.62 -5.33 4.01
C GLU A 136 -27.46 -3.79 4.10
N MET A 137 -26.25 -3.25 3.88
CA MET A 137 -26.04 -1.79 3.79
C MET A 137 -26.77 -1.16 2.59
N GLN A 138 -26.76 -1.81 1.42
CA GLN A 138 -27.49 -1.32 0.24
C GLN A 138 -29.01 -1.29 0.49
N GLU A 139 -29.56 -2.34 1.11
CA GLU A 139 -30.98 -2.39 1.46
C GLU A 139 -31.37 -1.30 2.48
N ILE A 140 -30.48 -0.95 3.41
CA ILE A 140 -30.70 0.14 4.36
C ILE A 140 -30.61 1.51 3.66
N GLU A 141 -29.64 1.71 2.76
CA GLU A 141 -29.53 2.95 1.97
C GLU A 141 -30.76 3.18 1.08
N ASP A 142 -31.25 2.12 0.42
CA ASP A 142 -32.43 2.20 -0.45
C ASP A 142 -33.70 2.53 0.36
N ARG A 143 -33.81 2.04 1.60
CA ARG A 143 -34.92 2.40 2.52
C ARG A 143 -34.83 3.83 3.05
N LEU A 144 -33.64 4.39 3.19
CA LEU A 144 -33.44 5.77 3.67
C LEU A 144 -33.62 6.81 2.54
N ARG A 145 -33.56 6.39 1.28
CA ARG A 145 -33.78 7.24 0.10
C ARG A 145 -35.22 7.19 -0.44
N ALA A 146 -36.03 6.24 0.02
CA ALA A 146 -37.46 6.14 -0.26
C ALA A 146 -38.29 6.97 0.72
#